data_AF-A0A970EV45-F1
#
_entry.id   AF-A0A970EV45-F1
#
_cell.length_a   1.000
_cell.length_b   1.000
_cell.length_c   1.000
_cell.angle_alpha   90.00
_cell.angle_beta   90.00
_cell.angle_gamma   90.00
#
_symmetry.space_group_name_H-M   'P 1'
#
loop_
_entity.id
_entity.type
_entity.pdbx_description
1 polymer ?
#
loop_
_entity_poly.entity_id
_entity_poly.type
_entity_poly.pdbx_seq_one_letter_code
_entity_poly.pdbx_strand_id
1 'polypeptide(L)'
;MMIKTALTSVTLAEAGGLSVLGMAIVFAMLVALMVVVVLLARVFKEKKNKTVHEESTAAAVSAAPVVRQASTTQPVSAAQPATANNEPAPGSAGVIKLYDVPEKQAAMVMAIVANHLNVPLNQLRFKSIKRVD
;
A
#
# COMPACT_ATOMS: atom_id res chain seq x y z
N MET A 1 28.60 -1.34 40.52
CA MET A 1 30.00 -1.82 40.53
C MET A 1 30.18 -3.16 39.82
N MET A 2 29.15 -4.04 39.79
CA MET A 2 29.24 -5.39 39.20
C MET A 2 29.39 -5.43 37.66
N ILE A 3 28.82 -4.47 36.93
CA ILE A 3 28.92 -4.44 35.45
C ILE A 3 30.35 -4.13 34.98
N LYS A 4 31.09 -3.30 35.74
CA LYS A 4 32.50 -2.98 35.44
C LYS A 4 33.40 -4.20 35.62
N THR A 5 33.11 -5.08 36.59
CA THR A 5 33.84 -6.34 36.78
C THR A 5 33.61 -7.32 35.64
N ALA A 6 32.39 -7.43 35.13
CA ALA A 6 32.04 -8.30 34.00
C ALA A 6 32.65 -7.85 32.66
N LEU A 7 32.77 -6.54 32.45
CA LEU A 7 33.46 -5.96 31.28
C LEU A 7 34.98 -6.17 31.34
N THR A 8 35.56 -6.27 32.54
CA THR A 8 36.98 -6.58 32.74
C THR A 8 37.29 -8.08 32.63
N SER A 9 36.32 -8.97 32.87
CA SER A 9 36.50 -10.43 32.71
C SER A 9 36.43 -10.91 31.26
N VAL A 10 35.92 -10.08 30.34
CA VAL A 10 36.00 -10.35 28.90
C VAL A 10 37.25 -9.65 28.38
N THR A 11 38.30 -10.42 28.12
CA THR A 11 39.57 -9.88 27.64
C THR A 11 39.37 -9.13 26.32
N LEU A 12 40.13 -8.05 26.06
CA LEU A 12 40.02 -7.27 24.81
C LEU A 12 40.15 -8.15 23.55
N ALA A 13 40.99 -9.18 23.61
CA ALA A 13 41.14 -10.17 22.55
C ALA A 13 39.86 -11.01 22.32
N GLU A 14 39.15 -11.36 23.39
CA GLU A 14 37.92 -12.13 23.34
C GLU A 14 36.74 -11.27 22.88
N ALA A 15 36.66 -10.01 23.33
CA ALA A 15 35.70 -9.04 22.82
C ALA A 15 35.91 -8.76 21.32
N GLY A 16 37.17 -8.64 20.89
CA GLY A 16 37.52 -8.57 19.47
C GLY A 16 37.07 -9.80 18.70
N GLY A 17 37.29 -11.00 19.25
CA GLY A 17 36.84 -12.27 18.69
C GLY A 17 35.32 -12.35 18.54
N LEU A 18 34.56 -12.01 19.59
CA LEU A 18 33.09 -11.97 19.55
C LEU A 18 32.57 -10.94 18.54
N SER A 19 33.24 -9.78 18.42
CA SER A 19 32.86 -8.76 17.45
C SER A 19 33.04 -9.25 16.01
N VAL A 20 34.18 -9.88 15.71
CA VAL A 20 34.44 -10.46 14.38
C VAL A 20 33.45 -11.59 14.08
N LEU A 21 33.19 -12.48 15.04
CA LEU A 21 32.20 -13.56 14.89
C LEU A 21 30.78 -13.00 14.66
N GLY A 22 30.38 -11.98 15.40
CA GLY A 22 29.10 -11.29 15.23
C GLY A 22 28.99 -10.63 13.85
N MET A 23 30.03 -9.94 13.39
CA MET A 23 30.06 -9.33 12.07
C MET A 23 29.98 -10.39 10.96
N ALA A 24 30.66 -11.53 11.13
CA ALA A 24 30.59 -12.65 10.19
C ALA A 24 29.16 -13.23 10.10
N ILE A 25 28.48 -13.40 11.25
CA ILE A 25 27.09 -13.89 11.29
C ILE A 25 26.14 -12.90 10.61
N VAL A 26 26.27 -11.60 10.90
CA VAL A 26 25.43 -10.56 10.26
C VAL A 26 25.67 -10.55 8.75
N PHE A 27 26.92 -10.61 8.31
CA PHE A 27 27.25 -10.64 6.89
C PHE A 27 26.69 -11.89 6.20
N ALA A 28 26.84 -13.07 6.80
CA ALA A 28 26.25 -14.30 6.30
C ALA A 28 24.72 -14.22 6.21
N MET A 29 24.05 -13.61 7.20
CA MET A 29 22.60 -13.44 7.20
C MET A 29 22.13 -12.49 6.08
N LEU A 30 22.85 -11.39 5.83
CA LEU A 30 22.55 -10.48 4.72
C LEU A 30 22.74 -11.14 3.35
N VAL A 31 23.80 -11.93 3.18
CA VAL A 31 24.02 -12.71 1.96
C VAL A 31 22.94 -13.77 1.78
N ALA A 32 22.58 -14.50 2.84
CA ALA A 32 21.51 -15.49 2.81
C ALA A 32 20.17 -14.84 2.40
N LEU A 33 19.85 -13.67 2.94
CA LEU A 33 18.67 -12.91 2.55
C LEU A 33 18.70 -12.54 1.05
N MET A 34 19.86 -12.10 0.55
CA MET A 34 20.03 -11.79 -0.87
C MET A 34 19.83 -13.02 -1.76
N VAL A 35 20.35 -14.19 -1.37
CA VAL A 35 20.16 -15.45 -2.09
C VAL A 35 18.67 -15.83 -2.17
N VAL A 36 17.94 -15.71 -1.06
CA VAL A 36 16.49 -15.97 -1.03
C VAL A 36 15.75 -15.05 -2.01
N VAL A 37 16.03 -13.74 -1.96
CA VAL A 37 15.40 -12.75 -2.87
C VAL A 37 15.71 -13.08 -4.34
N VAL A 38 16.95 -13.46 -4.66
CA VAL A 38 17.35 -13.84 -6.02
C VAL A 38 16.68 -15.12 -6.48
N LEU A 39 16.53 -16.13 -5.60
CA LEU A 39 15.82 -17.37 -5.92
C LEU A 39 14.35 -17.10 -6.24
N LEU A 40 13.67 -16.27 -5.43
CA LEU A 40 12.31 -15.84 -5.71
C LEU A 40 12.26 -15.07 -7.05
N ALA A 41 13.16 -14.12 -7.28
CA ALA A 41 13.22 -13.38 -8.54
C ALA A 41 13.52 -14.26 -9.76
N ARG A 42 14.30 -15.35 -9.59
CA ARG A 42 14.59 -16.32 -10.65
C ARG A 42 13.36 -17.16 -11.00
N VAL A 43 12.67 -17.71 -10.01
CA VAL A 43 11.44 -18.51 -10.22
C VAL A 43 10.35 -17.68 -10.92
N PHE A 44 10.27 -16.37 -10.65
CA PHE A 44 9.34 -15.48 -11.36
C PHE A 44 9.84 -15.03 -12.75
N LYS A 45 11.16 -15.03 -13.02
CA LYS A 45 11.72 -14.67 -14.34
C LYS A 45 11.57 -15.77 -15.39
N GLU A 46 11.42 -17.03 -15.00
CA GLU A 46 11.18 -18.15 -15.92
C GLU A 46 9.78 -18.10 -16.57
N LYS A 47 8.86 -17.25 -16.09
CA LYS A 47 7.49 -17.10 -16.62
C LYS A 47 7.22 -15.85 -17.48
N LYS A 48 8.23 -15.01 -17.75
CA LYS A 48 8.05 -13.71 -18.45
C LYS A 48 8.89 -13.54 -19.72
N ASN A 49 9.24 -14.62 -20.41
CA ASN A 49 9.85 -14.56 -21.74
C ASN A 49 8.86 -14.85 -22.89
N LYS A 50 7.54 -14.72 -22.65
CA LYS A 50 6.54 -14.82 -23.71
C LYS A 50 5.28 -14.03 -23.35
N THR A 51 5.35 -12.71 -23.54
CA THR A 51 4.26 -11.85 -24.05
C THR A 51 4.69 -10.40 -23.91
N VAL A 52 5.22 -9.89 -25.01
CA VAL A 52 5.45 -8.47 -25.28
C VAL A 52 4.27 -8.02 -26.14
N HIS A 53 3.73 -6.84 -25.81
CA HIS A 53 2.77 -6.03 -26.57
C HIS A 53 1.29 -6.43 -26.53
N GLU A 54 0.46 -5.53 -25.99
CA GLU A 54 -0.62 -4.83 -26.70
C GLU A 54 -1.03 -3.65 -25.81
N GLU A 55 -0.75 -2.40 -26.18
CA GLU A 55 -1.57 -1.56 -27.07
C GLU A 55 -2.77 -0.99 -26.28
N SER A 56 -2.76 0.32 -25.93
CA SER A 56 -3.38 1.43 -26.69
C SER A 56 -4.90 1.17 -26.82
N THR A 57 -5.88 2.06 -26.64
CA THR A 57 -6.01 3.53 -26.54
C THR A 57 -7.53 3.79 -26.59
N ALA A 58 -7.96 5.05 -26.33
CA ALA A 58 -9.23 5.69 -26.74
C ALA A 58 -10.49 5.40 -25.88
N ALA A 59 -11.07 6.40 -25.20
CA ALA A 59 -11.99 7.46 -25.70
C ALA A 59 -13.46 7.06 -25.48
N ALA A 60 -14.49 7.89 -25.26
CA ALA A 60 -14.67 9.26 -24.82
C ALA A 60 -16.22 9.49 -24.69
N VAL A 61 -16.61 10.52 -23.92
CA VAL A 61 -17.85 11.34 -23.98
C VAL A 61 -19.26 10.72 -23.73
N SER A 62 -20.01 11.26 -22.75
CA SER A 62 -21.14 12.22 -22.98
C SER A 62 -22.40 12.08 -22.08
N ALA A 63 -22.94 13.25 -21.73
CA ALA A 63 -24.37 13.62 -21.53
C ALA A 63 -25.09 13.43 -20.17
N ALA A 64 -25.39 14.58 -19.54
CA ALA A 64 -26.56 14.88 -18.67
C ALA A 64 -27.78 15.29 -19.56
N PRO A 65 -29.07 15.48 -19.11
CA PRO A 65 -29.50 16.20 -17.88
C PRO A 65 -30.93 15.92 -17.28
N VAL A 66 -31.33 16.72 -16.26
CA VAL A 66 -32.68 17.25 -15.89
C VAL A 66 -33.63 16.56 -14.85
N VAL A 67 -33.66 17.18 -13.65
CA VAL A 67 -34.77 17.70 -12.78
C VAL A 67 -36.10 16.93 -12.55
N ARG A 68 -36.45 16.66 -11.28
CA ARG A 68 -37.73 17.07 -10.59
C ARG A 68 -37.78 16.67 -9.10
N GLN A 69 -38.25 17.62 -8.28
CA GLN A 69 -38.41 17.57 -6.82
C GLN A 69 -39.63 16.77 -6.35
N ALA A 70 -39.55 16.34 -5.08
CA ALA A 70 -40.56 16.40 -4.01
C ALA A 70 -41.09 15.06 -3.44
N SER A 71 -40.86 14.94 -2.12
CA SER A 71 -41.75 14.35 -1.10
C SER A 71 -41.67 12.84 -0.81
N THR A 72 -41.01 12.57 0.33
CA THR A 72 -41.43 11.64 1.39
C THR A 72 -41.31 10.13 1.11
N THR A 73 -40.89 9.43 2.17
CA THR A 73 -40.81 7.97 2.36
C THR A 73 -39.52 7.32 1.84
N GLN A 74 -38.71 6.80 2.78
CA GLN A 74 -37.77 5.69 2.52
C GLN A 74 -38.50 4.59 1.72
N PRO A 75 -37.86 3.83 0.80
CA PRO A 75 -36.47 3.37 0.87
C PRO A 75 -35.72 3.37 -0.49
N VAL A 76 -34.43 3.00 -0.46
CA VAL A 76 -33.58 2.54 -1.58
C VAL A 76 -33.71 3.23 -2.95
N SER A 77 -32.80 4.16 -3.29
CA SER A 77 -32.20 4.24 -4.63
C SER A 77 -31.10 5.32 -4.69
N ALA A 78 -30.25 5.18 -5.70
CA ALA A 78 -29.16 6.04 -6.10
C ALA A 78 -29.46 7.55 -6.08
N ALA A 79 -28.45 8.35 -5.72
CA ALA A 79 -28.40 9.77 -6.04
C ALA A 79 -26.96 10.22 -6.29
N GLN A 80 -26.62 10.31 -7.58
CA GLN A 80 -25.61 11.21 -8.14
C GLN A 80 -26.31 12.56 -8.44
N PRO A 81 -25.62 13.69 -8.68
CA PRO A 81 -24.41 14.29 -8.08
C PRO A 81 -24.73 15.67 -7.43
N ALA A 82 -24.12 16.01 -6.29
CA ALA A 82 -24.18 17.36 -5.75
C ALA A 82 -22.88 18.11 -6.08
N THR A 83 -22.93 19.01 -7.06
CA THR A 83 -21.88 20.04 -7.27
C THR A 83 -22.24 21.32 -6.53
N ALA A 84 -21.18 21.96 -6.00
CA ALA A 84 -21.09 23.31 -5.45
C ALA A 84 -21.46 23.51 -3.97
N ASN A 85 -20.62 22.95 -3.09
CA ASN A 85 -19.72 23.78 -2.30
C ASN A 85 -18.42 22.99 -2.12
N ASN A 86 -17.43 23.31 -2.95
CA ASN A 86 -16.14 22.64 -3.01
C ASN A 86 -15.20 23.18 -1.92
N GLU A 87 -15.71 23.28 -0.69
CA GLU A 87 -14.82 23.32 0.46
C GLU A 87 -14.75 21.89 0.97
N PRO A 88 -13.59 21.22 0.88
CA PRO A 88 -13.39 19.95 1.54
C PRO A 88 -13.78 20.16 3.00
N ALA A 89 -14.86 19.50 3.44
CA ALA A 89 -15.24 19.52 4.85
C ALA A 89 -13.96 19.28 5.68
N PRO A 90 -13.73 19.98 6.79
CA PRO A 90 -12.57 19.75 7.63
C PRO A 90 -12.56 18.28 8.07
N GLY A 91 -11.72 17.45 7.41
CA GLY A 91 -11.73 15.99 7.50
C GLY A 91 -11.93 15.22 6.17
N SER A 92 -12.19 15.90 5.05
CA SER A 92 -12.26 15.25 3.73
C SER A 92 -10.85 14.86 3.28
N ALA A 93 -10.67 13.58 2.92
CA ALA A 93 -9.37 12.99 2.58
C ALA A 93 -8.71 13.58 1.30
N GLY A 94 -9.37 14.54 0.65
CA GLY A 94 -8.99 15.10 -0.65
C GLY A 94 -9.46 14.22 -1.81
N VAL A 95 -9.02 14.56 -3.03
CA VAL A 95 -9.36 13.82 -4.25
C VAL A 95 -8.46 12.59 -4.39
N ILE A 96 -9.06 11.42 -4.65
CA ILE A 96 -8.36 10.14 -4.84
C ILE A 96 -8.30 9.81 -6.33
N LYS A 97 -7.13 9.42 -6.84
CA LYS A 97 -6.96 9.02 -8.24
C LYS A 97 -7.30 7.55 -8.44
N LEU A 98 -8.36 7.26 -9.20
CA LEU A 98 -8.75 5.90 -9.58
C LEU A 98 -8.28 5.62 -11.01
N TYR A 99 -7.61 4.49 -11.20
CA TYR A 99 -7.14 4.02 -12.50
C TYR A 99 -7.81 2.69 -12.81
N ASP A 100 -8.72 2.69 -13.80
CA ASP A 100 -9.44 1.51 -14.31
C ASP A 100 -10.25 0.74 -13.24
N VAL A 101 -10.54 1.40 -12.12
CA VAL A 101 -11.31 0.86 -11.00
C VAL A 101 -12.57 1.69 -10.81
N PRO A 102 -13.76 1.07 -10.81
CA PRO A 102 -15.00 1.79 -10.52
C PRO A 102 -15.06 2.20 -9.05
N GLU A 103 -15.74 3.29 -8.75
CA GLU A 103 -15.82 3.89 -7.40
C GLU A 103 -16.28 2.90 -6.32
N LYS A 104 -17.24 2.03 -6.65
CA LYS A 104 -17.70 0.96 -5.74
C LYS A 104 -16.58 0.00 -5.34
N GLN A 105 -15.73 -0.39 -6.28
CA GLN A 105 -14.60 -1.27 -6.00
C GLN A 105 -13.52 -0.52 -5.21
N ALA A 106 -13.28 0.75 -5.54
CA ALA A 106 -12.36 1.59 -4.79
C ALA A 106 -12.77 1.75 -3.33
N ALA A 107 -14.05 2.03 -3.05
CA ALA A 107 -14.59 2.12 -1.69
C ALA A 107 -14.41 0.80 -0.91
N MET A 108 -14.62 -0.33 -1.57
CA MET A 108 -14.40 -1.65 -0.98
C MET A 108 -12.93 -1.87 -0.60
N VAL A 109 -12.00 -1.49 -1.48
CA VAL A 109 -10.56 -1.53 -1.18
C VAL A 109 -10.23 -0.63 0.02
N MET A 110 -10.80 0.57 0.10
CA MET A 110 -10.56 1.47 1.23
C MET A 110 -11.01 0.87 2.57
N ALA A 111 -12.17 0.21 2.59
CA ALA A 111 -12.69 -0.45 3.78
C ALA A 111 -11.85 -1.64 4.23
N ILE A 112 -11.42 -2.49 3.28
CA ILE A 112 -10.58 -3.67 3.57
C ILE A 112 -9.24 -3.23 4.18
N VAL A 113 -8.58 -2.24 3.58
CA VAL A 113 -7.28 -1.76 4.05
C VAL A 113 -7.41 -1.11 5.44
N ALA A 114 -8.47 -0.34 5.69
CA ALA A 114 -8.74 0.24 7.02
C ALA A 114 -8.94 -0.85 8.08
N ASN A 115 -9.69 -1.91 7.77
CA ASN A 115 -9.92 -3.03 8.69
C ASN A 115 -8.64 -3.81 8.99
N HIS A 116 -7.83 -4.09 7.96
CA HIS A 116 -6.56 -4.81 8.12
C HIS A 116 -5.52 -4.03 8.93
N LEU A 117 -5.46 -2.70 8.74
CA LEU A 117 -4.52 -1.84 9.48
C LEU A 117 -5.05 -1.43 10.85
N ASN A 118 -6.32 -1.69 11.15
CA ASN A 118 -7.01 -1.23 12.36
C ASN A 118 -6.91 0.30 12.57
N VAL A 119 -6.82 1.06 11.47
CA VAL A 119 -6.73 2.53 11.50
C VAL A 119 -8.06 3.11 11.00
N PRO A 120 -8.69 4.05 11.75
CA PRO A 120 -9.93 4.69 11.32
C PRO A 120 -9.72 5.50 10.03
N LEU A 121 -10.76 5.54 9.16
CA LEU A 121 -10.69 6.15 7.82
C LEU A 121 -10.22 7.63 7.84
N ASN A 122 -10.48 8.37 8.93
CA ASN A 122 -10.05 9.77 9.11
C ASN A 122 -8.51 9.94 9.14
N GLN A 123 -7.78 8.88 9.51
CA GLN A 123 -6.30 8.90 9.57
C GLN A 123 -5.67 8.18 8.38
N LEU A 124 -6.47 7.63 7.45
CA LEU A 124 -6.00 6.85 6.30
C LEU A 124 -6.20 7.64 5.01
N ARG A 125 -5.11 7.88 4.27
CA ARG A 125 -5.15 8.63 3.00
C ARG A 125 -4.74 7.77 1.82
N PHE A 126 -5.69 7.50 0.93
CA PHE A 126 -5.43 6.82 -0.34
C PHE A 126 -4.97 7.83 -1.39
N LYS A 127 -3.73 7.69 -1.87
CA LYS A 127 -3.19 8.56 -2.95
C LYS A 127 -3.69 8.13 -4.34
N SER A 128 -3.76 6.83 -4.57
CA SER A 128 -4.21 6.25 -5.84
C SER A 128 -4.64 4.79 -5.68
N ILE A 129 -5.62 4.34 -6.46
CA ILE A 129 -6.04 2.94 -6.56
C ILE A 129 -5.95 2.53 -8.03
N LYS A 130 -5.15 1.51 -8.33
CA LYS A 130 -4.95 0.98 -9.68
C LYS A 130 -5.25 -0.51 -9.69
N ARG A 131 -5.93 -1.01 -10.74
CA ARG A 131 -5.98 -2.45 -11.02
C ARG A 131 -4.57 -2.95 -11.37
N VAL A 132 -4.22 -4.12 -10.84
CA VAL A 132 -2.99 -4.82 -11.20
C VAL A 132 -3.41 -6.03 -12.02
N ASP A 133 -3.41 -5.83 -13.31
CA ASP A 133 -3.50 -6.84 -14.38
C ASP A 133 -2.13 -7.47 -14.66
#